data_AF-E3C7F2-F1
#
_entry.id   AF-E3C7F2-F1
#
_cell.length_a   1.000
_cell.length_b   1.000
_cell.length_c   1.000
_cell.angle_alpha   90.00
_cell.angle_beta   90.00
_cell.angle_gamma   90.00
#
_symmetry.space_group_name_H-M   'P 1'
#
loop_
_entity.id
_entity.type
_entity.pdbx_description
1 polymer ?
#
loop_
_entity_poly.entity_id
_entity_poly.type
_entity_poly.pdbx_seq_one_letter_code
_entity_poly.pdbx_strand_id
1 'polypeptide(L)'
;MKNSDKVIVVTSVAAVFALVLDAIMFLQHGQSLADPEVWGRLLVFIILAVIVNGLALLKMRFCGYATILVNLYFAIASLATFQTIDSRMTVTGVLVQGLSIIGILLGCAGIYYGIKQRAEYTQARIKKMEEQAKK
;
A
#
# COMPACT_ATOMS: atom_id res chain seq x y z
N MET A 1 4.17 -14.66 -12.91
CA MET A 1 4.13 -14.33 -11.46
C MET A 1 2.79 -14.73 -10.88
N LYS A 2 2.81 -15.37 -9.71
CA LYS A 2 1.58 -15.68 -8.96
C LYS A 2 0.97 -14.36 -8.48
N ASN A 3 -0.35 -14.33 -8.25
CA ASN A 3 -1.04 -13.13 -7.80
C ASN A 3 -0.49 -12.60 -6.46
N SER A 4 -0.09 -13.52 -5.56
CA SER A 4 0.63 -13.19 -4.31
C SER A 4 1.92 -12.38 -4.54
N ASP A 5 2.72 -12.73 -5.55
CA ASP A 5 3.98 -12.03 -5.84
C ASP A 5 3.70 -10.60 -6.34
N LYS A 6 2.63 -10.42 -7.12
CA LYS A 6 2.21 -9.10 -7.61
C LYS A 6 1.74 -8.21 -6.47
N VAL A 7 0.99 -8.76 -5.52
CA VAL A 7 0.54 -8.03 -4.32
C VAL A 7 1.74 -7.56 -3.50
N ILE A 8 2.72 -8.44 -3.25
CA ILE A 8 3.92 -8.10 -2.47
C ILE A 8 4.70 -6.98 -3.15
N VAL A 9 4.93 -7.08 -4.46
CA VAL A 9 5.67 -6.05 -5.21
C VAL A 9 4.93 -4.72 -5.20
N VAL A 10 3.63 -4.70 -5.53
CA VAL A 10 2.86 -3.45 -5.59
C VAL A 10 2.75 -2.80 -4.21
N THR A 11 2.49 -3.56 -3.15
CA THR A 11 2.41 -3.03 -1.78
C THR A 11 3.76 -2.56 -1.26
N SER A 12 4.85 -3.26 -1.57
CA SER A 12 6.19 -2.81 -1.17
C SER A 12 6.60 -1.53 -1.90
N VAL A 13 6.33 -1.42 -3.20
CA VAL A 13 6.60 -0.20 -3.96
C VAL A 13 5.70 0.94 -3.47
N ALA A 14 4.41 0.70 -3.24
CA ALA A 14 3.49 1.70 -2.69
C ALA A 14 3.94 2.19 -1.29
N ALA A 15 4.42 1.29 -0.44
CA ALA A 15 4.95 1.64 0.88
C ALA A 15 6.18 2.55 0.79
N VAL A 16 7.11 2.26 -0.12
CA VAL A 16 8.31 3.10 -0.32
C VAL A 16 7.91 4.50 -0.80
N PHE A 17 6.98 4.59 -1.75
CA PHE A 17 6.48 5.88 -2.23
C PHE A 17 5.78 6.65 -1.10
N ALA A 18 4.92 5.99 -0.32
CA ALA A 18 4.26 6.60 0.82
C ALA A 18 5.27 7.10 1.85
N LEU A 19 6.29 6.32 2.20
CA LEU A 19 7.36 6.70 3.12
C LEU A 19 8.14 7.93 2.65
N VAL A 20 8.52 7.95 1.37
CA VAL A 20 9.27 9.07 0.78
C VAL A 20 8.40 10.34 0.76
N LEU A 21 7.14 10.23 0.34
CA LEU A 21 6.20 11.35 0.31
C LEU A 21 5.91 11.90 1.71
N ASP A 22 5.75 11.02 2.70
CA ASP A 22 5.48 11.42 4.08
C ASP A 22 6.69 12.10 4.72
N ALA A 23 7.91 11.59 4.47
CA ALA A 23 9.15 12.23 4.91
C ALA A 23 9.32 13.63 4.30
N ILE A 24 8.99 13.78 3.02
CA ILE A 24 9.00 15.09 2.34
C ILE A 24 7.95 16.03 2.94
N MET A 25 6.76 15.50 3.27
CA MET A 25 5.71 16.29 3.92
C MET A 25 6.16 16.83 5.28
N PHE A 26 6.82 16.02 6.11
CA PHE A 26 7.36 16.46 7.40
C PHE A 26 8.43 17.55 7.25
N LEU A 27 9.33 17.40 6.27
CA LEU A 27 10.31 18.44 5.95
C LEU A 27 9.64 19.75 5.51
N GLN A 28 8.56 19.67 4.72
CA GLN A 28 7.82 20.86 4.28
C GLN A 28 7.10 21.56 5.44
N HIS A 29 6.63 20.83 6.44
CA HIS A 29 5.98 21.39 7.63
C HIS A 29 6.99 21.83 8.72
N GLY A 30 8.30 21.83 8.41
CA GLY A 30 9.36 22.30 9.31
C GLY A 30 9.68 21.34 10.46
N GLN A 31 9.23 20.09 10.37
CA GLN A 31 9.54 19.07 11.37
C GLN A 31 10.89 18.41 11.08
N SER A 32 11.67 18.17 12.14
CA SER A 32 12.94 17.47 12.03
C SER A 32 12.71 15.99 11.73
N LEU A 33 13.44 15.43 10.76
CA LEU A 33 13.45 13.98 10.52
C LEU A 33 14.03 13.17 11.69
N ALA A 34 14.66 13.82 12.66
CA ALA A 34 15.14 13.18 13.89
C ALA A 34 14.06 13.14 15.00
N ASP A 35 12.88 13.72 14.76
CA ASP A 35 11.81 13.74 15.74
C ASP A 35 11.21 12.32 15.89
N PRO A 36 11.09 11.79 17.12
CA PRO A 36 10.44 10.51 17.39
C PRO A 36 9.03 10.40 16.81
N GLU A 37 8.27 11.50 16.69
CA GLU A 37 6.93 11.47 16.11
C GLU A 37 6.94 11.14 14.61
N VAL A 38 7.94 11.67 13.88
CA VAL A 38 8.16 11.38 12.46
C VAL A 38 8.49 9.89 12.27
N TRP A 39 9.41 9.37 13.09
CA TRP A 39 9.78 7.96 13.05
C TRP A 39 8.65 7.04 13.46
N GLY A 40 7.82 7.44 14.43
CA GLY A 40 6.64 6.70 14.85
C GLY A 40 5.66 6.51 13.70
N ARG A 41 5.36 7.57 12.94
CA ARG A 41 4.48 7.50 11.77
C ARG A 41 5.10 6.72 10.60
N LEU A 42 6.40 6.92 10.31
CA LEU A 42 7.11 6.15 9.28
C LEU A 42 7.15 4.65 9.62
N LEU A 43 7.35 4.29 10.89
CA LEU A 43 7.29 2.90 11.35
C LEU A 43 5.93 2.26 11.10
N VAL A 44 4.82 2.99 11.21
CA VAL A 44 3.49 2.47 10.91
C VAL A 44 3.41 2.00 9.45
N PHE A 45 3.92 2.78 8.49
CA PHE A 45 3.94 2.36 7.08
C PHE A 45 4.75 1.07 6.87
N ILE A 46 5.91 0.96 7.53
CA ILE A 46 6.77 -0.22 7.46
C ILE A 46 6.07 -1.44 8.06
N ILE A 47 5.49 -1.30 9.25
CA ILE A 47 4.79 -2.39 9.95
C ILE A 47 3.59 -2.87 9.12
N LEU A 48 2.79 -1.95 8.56
CA LEU A 48 1.66 -2.30 7.71
C LEU A 48 2.11 -3.03 6.44
N ALA A 49 3.20 -2.59 5.81
CA ALA A 49 3.76 -3.26 4.63
C ALA A 49 4.25 -4.68 4.97
N VAL A 50 4.94 -4.86 6.11
CA VAL A 50 5.40 -6.16 6.59
C VAL A 50 4.23 -7.10 6.89
N ILE A 51 3.18 -6.60 7.55
CA ILE A 51 1.97 -7.39 7.84
C ILE A 51 1.32 -7.88 6.55
N VAL A 52 1.15 -7.00 5.55
CA VAL A 52 0.54 -7.40 4.26
C VAL A 52 1.43 -8.39 3.51
N ASN A 53 2.73 -8.14 3.44
CA ASN A 53 3.67 -9.05 2.78
C ASN A 53 3.70 -10.43 3.46
N GLY A 54 3.72 -10.47 4.79
CA GLY A 54 3.64 -11.69 5.58
C GLY A 54 2.33 -12.45 5.36
N LEU A 55 1.18 -11.74 5.36
CA LEU A 55 -0.12 -12.34 5.08
C LEU A 55 -0.23 -12.87 3.65
N ALA A 56 0.40 -12.20 2.69
CA ALA A 56 0.44 -12.62 1.28
C ALA A 56 1.26 -13.90 1.10
N LEU A 57 2.37 -14.05 1.83
CA LEU A 57 3.18 -15.27 1.87
C LEU A 57 2.46 -16.43 2.56
N LEU A 58 1.78 -16.16 3.68
CA LEU A 58 1.04 -17.16 4.45
C LEU A 58 -0.26 -17.63 3.78
N LYS A 59 -0.64 -17.05 2.63
CA LYS A 59 -1.83 -17.46 1.86
C LYS A 59 -3.13 -17.46 2.68
N MET A 60 -3.21 -16.59 3.69
CA MET A 60 -4.35 -16.55 4.61
C MET A 60 -5.54 -15.80 4.01
N ARG A 61 -6.76 -16.22 4.38
CA ARG A 61 -8.04 -15.67 3.88
C ARG A 61 -8.22 -14.17 4.14
N PHE A 62 -7.62 -13.66 5.21
CA PHE A 62 -7.66 -12.23 5.57
C PHE A 62 -6.67 -11.38 4.78
N CYS A 63 -5.75 -12.00 4.02
CA CYS A 63 -4.75 -11.27 3.25
C CYS A 63 -5.38 -10.29 2.28
N GLY A 64 -6.44 -10.68 1.55
CA GLY A 64 -7.08 -9.77 0.59
C GLY A 64 -7.65 -8.50 1.25
N TYR A 65 -8.23 -8.62 2.45
CA TYR A 65 -8.77 -7.47 3.18
C TYR A 65 -7.66 -6.57 3.75
N ALA A 66 -6.62 -7.17 4.33
CA ALA A 66 -5.46 -6.43 4.82
C ALA A 66 -4.76 -5.68 3.68
N THR A 67 -4.54 -6.35 2.54
CA THR A 67 -3.99 -5.74 1.33
C THR A 67 -4.82 -4.56 0.86
N ILE A 68 -6.16 -4.69 0.80
CA ILE A 68 -7.04 -3.58 0.40
C ILE A 68 -6.92 -2.41 1.39
N LEU A 69 -7.05 -2.67 2.68
CA LEU A 69 -7.01 -1.62 3.72
C LEU A 69 -5.68 -0.87 3.75
N VAL A 70 -4.56 -1.59 3.68
CA VAL A 70 -3.23 -0.99 3.74
C VAL A 70 -2.89 -0.21 2.48
N ASN A 71 -3.20 -0.73 1.29
CA ASN A 71 -2.97 0.03 0.05
C ASN A 71 -3.93 1.23 -0.05
N LEU A 72 -5.14 1.14 0.51
CA LEU A 72 -6.04 2.28 0.64
C LEU A 72 -5.45 3.34 1.58
N TYR A 73 -4.89 2.94 2.71
CA TYR A 73 -4.20 3.85 3.63
C TYR A 73 -3.02 4.55 2.94
N PHE A 74 -2.20 3.82 2.17
CA PHE A 74 -1.08 4.41 1.41
C PHE A 74 -1.55 5.38 0.31
N ALA A 75 -2.68 5.08 -0.36
CA ALA A 75 -3.28 5.99 -1.33
C ALA A 75 -3.78 7.28 -0.66
N ILE A 76 -4.43 7.17 0.50
CA ILE A 76 -4.90 8.33 1.28
C ILE A 76 -3.71 9.18 1.75
N ALA A 77 -2.64 8.55 2.26
CA ALA A 77 -1.42 9.26 2.64
C ALA A 77 -0.80 10.02 1.45
N SER A 78 -0.69 9.35 0.30
CA SER A 78 -0.18 9.97 -0.94
C SER A 78 -1.06 11.13 -1.42
N LEU A 79 -2.38 11.02 -1.25
CA LEU A 79 -3.34 12.08 -1.55
C LEU A 79 -3.22 13.25 -0.56
N ALA A 80 -3.03 12.98 0.73
CA ALA A 80 -2.81 14.00 1.73
C ALA A 80 -1.55 14.82 1.38
N THR A 81 -0.44 14.16 1.07
CA THR A 81 0.77 14.85 0.60
C THR A 81 0.50 15.68 -0.65
N PHE A 82 -0.27 15.18 -1.62
CA PHE A 82 -0.64 15.94 -2.81
C PHE A 82 -1.41 17.23 -2.49
N GLN A 83 -2.28 17.19 -1.48
CA GLN A 83 -3.10 18.33 -1.07
C GLN A 83 -2.29 19.37 -0.28
N THR A 84 -1.37 18.94 0.58
CA THR A 84 -0.63 19.80 1.51
C THR A 84 0.64 20.43 0.94
N ILE A 85 0.98 20.20 -0.34
CA ILE A 85 2.14 20.86 -0.97
C ILE A 85 1.84 22.34 -1.18
N ASP A 86 2.56 23.19 -0.44
CA ASP A 86 2.50 24.65 -0.57
C ASP A 86 3.24 25.18 -1.81
N SER A 87 4.37 24.56 -2.17
CA SER A 87 5.27 25.06 -3.24
C SER A 87 5.02 24.43 -4.62
N ARG A 88 3.77 24.43 -5.08
CA ARG A 88 3.33 23.66 -6.27
C ARG A 88 4.04 24.01 -7.59
N MET A 89 4.51 25.25 -7.73
CA MET A 89 5.16 25.76 -8.95
C MET A 89 6.68 25.59 -8.95
N THR A 90 7.27 25.07 -7.87
CA THR A 90 8.71 24.78 -7.81
C THR A 90 9.01 23.42 -8.42
N VAL A 91 10.23 23.22 -8.94
CA VAL A 91 10.67 21.94 -9.53
C VAL A 91 10.46 20.78 -8.53
N THR A 92 10.78 21.00 -7.26
CA THR A 92 10.53 20.05 -6.18
C THR A 92 9.05 19.81 -5.95
N GLY A 93 8.20 20.84 -5.96
CA GLY A 93 6.74 20.68 -5.83
C GLY A 93 6.11 19.85 -6.94
N VAL A 94 6.52 20.06 -8.19
CA VAL A 94 6.04 19.30 -9.36
C VAL A 94 6.48 17.83 -9.27
N LEU A 95 7.72 17.57 -8.83
CA LEU A 95 8.21 16.22 -8.61
C LEU A 95 7.41 15.48 -7.53
N VAL A 96 7.13 16.13 -6.40
CA VAL A 96 6.33 15.52 -5.31
C VAL A 96 4.90 15.25 -5.79
N GLN A 97 4.29 16.16 -6.57
CA GLN A 97 2.98 15.91 -7.17
C GLN A 97 2.99 14.69 -8.10
N GLY A 98 4.01 14.56 -8.96
CA GLY A 98 4.17 13.39 -9.82
C GLY A 98 4.30 12.10 -9.02
N LEU A 99 5.12 12.09 -7.97
CA LEU A 99 5.30 10.95 -7.08
C LEU A 99 4.01 10.61 -6.31
N SER A 100 3.25 11.62 -5.85
CA SER A 100 1.95 11.41 -5.21
C SER A 100 0.93 10.76 -6.14
N ILE A 101 0.86 11.19 -7.40
CA ILE A 101 -0.04 10.57 -8.39
C ILE A 101 0.35 9.11 -8.61
N ILE A 102 1.65 8.81 -8.74
CA ILE A 102 2.15 7.44 -8.86
C ILE A 102 1.78 6.62 -7.61
N GLY A 103 1.97 7.18 -6.41
CA GLY A 103 1.61 6.55 -5.14
C GLY A 103 0.12 6.19 -5.05
N ILE A 104 -0.76 7.10 -5.48
CA ILE A 104 -2.21 6.86 -5.56
C ILE A 104 -2.52 5.72 -6.54
N LEU A 105 -1.95 5.76 -7.74
CA LEU A 105 -2.17 4.72 -8.76
C LEU A 105 -1.69 3.34 -8.28
N LEU A 106 -0.55 3.28 -7.60
CA LEU A 106 -0.02 2.06 -6.99
C LEU A 106 -0.93 1.54 -5.87
N GLY A 107 -1.45 2.43 -5.02
CA GLY A 107 -2.44 2.07 -4.00
C GLY A 107 -3.71 1.48 -4.61
N CYS A 108 -4.25 2.11 -5.66
CA CYS A 108 -5.39 1.59 -6.43
C CYS A 108 -5.10 0.23 -7.06
N ALA A 109 -3.91 0.04 -7.64
CA ALA A 109 -3.48 -1.25 -8.16
C ALA A 109 -3.39 -2.32 -7.06
N GLY A 110 -2.87 -1.97 -5.89
CA GLY A 110 -2.81 -2.86 -4.73
C GLY A 110 -4.19 -3.29 -4.24
N ILE A 111 -5.17 -2.38 -4.22
CA ILE A 111 -6.58 -2.69 -3.93
C ILE A 111 -7.14 -3.68 -4.95
N TYR A 112 -6.94 -3.43 -6.25
CA TYR A 112 -7.40 -4.31 -7.31
C TYR A 112 -6.84 -5.73 -7.15
N TYR A 113 -5.53 -5.86 -6.89
CA TYR A 113 -4.91 -7.17 -6.68
C TYR A 113 -5.40 -7.84 -5.39
N GLY A 114 -5.66 -7.09 -4.32
CA GLY A 114 -6.26 -7.62 -3.10
C GLY A 114 -7.67 -8.18 -3.31
N ILE A 115 -8.51 -7.50 -4.10
CA ILE A 115 -9.85 -8.00 -4.49
C ILE A 115 -9.72 -9.27 -5.33
N LYS A 116 -8.82 -9.26 -6.31
CA LYS A 116 -8.59 -10.44 -7.17
C LYS A 116 -8.10 -11.64 -6.37
N GLN A 117 -7.20 -11.42 -5.40
CA GLN A 117 -6.73 -12.46 -4.49
C GLN A 117 -7.89 -13.09 -3.71
N ARG A 118 -8.82 -12.28 -3.20
CA ARG A 118 -10.03 -12.77 -2.51
C ARG A 118 -10.91 -13.63 -3.43
N ALA A 119 -11.10 -13.22 -4.68
CA ALA A 119 -11.91 -13.97 -5.65
C ALA A 119 -11.29 -15.35 -5.95
N GLU A 120 -9.97 -15.39 -6.19
CA GLU A 120 -9.22 -16.63 -6.45
C GLU A 120 -9.30 -17.63 -5.29
N TYR A 121 -9.16 -17.18 -4.04
CA TYR A 121 -9.33 -18.05 -2.86
C TYR A 121 -10.74 -18.61 -2.72
N THR A 122 -11.75 -17.80 -3.02
CA THR A 122 -13.16 -18.21 -2.90
C THR A 122 -13.48 -19.28 -3.94
N GLN A 123 -13.04 -19.10 -5.19
CA GLN A 123 -13.22 -20.08 -6.25
C GLN A 123 -12.48 -21.40 -5.96
N ALA A 124 -11.23 -21.33 -5.49
CA ALA A 124 -10.45 -22.52 -5.15
C ALA A 124 -11.11 -23.35 -4.04
N ARG A 125 -11.80 -22.72 -3.09
CA ARG A 125 -12.52 -23.41 -2.02
C ARG A 125 -13.82 -24.04 -2.53
N ILE A 126 -14.59 -23.34 -3.37
CA ILE A 126 -15.81 -23.90 -3.97
C ILE A 126 -15.47 -25.17 -4.75
N LYS A 127 -14.41 -25.12 -5.56
CA LYS A 127 -13.95 -26.27 -6.35
C LYS A 127 -13.54 -27.46 -5.46
N LYS A 128 -12.85 -27.21 -4.34
CA LYS A 128 -12.54 -28.27 -3.36
C LYS A 128 -13.79 -28.87 -2.70
N MET A 129 -14.80 -28.07 -2.40
CA MET A 129 -16.05 -28.57 -1.82
C MET A 129 -16.86 -29.38 -2.84
N GLU A 130 -16.88 -28.98 -4.12
CA GLU A 130 -17.49 -29.76 -5.20
C GLU A 130 -16.77 -31.10 -5.44
N GLU A 131 -15.44 -31.11 -5.41
CA GLU A 131 -14.65 -32.36 -5.52
C GLU A 131 -14.86 -33.30 -4.33
N GLN A 132 -15.06 -32.76 -3.13
CA GLN A 132 -15.39 -33.55 -1.94
C GLN A 132 -16.84 -34.05 -1.94
N ALA A 133 -17.78 -33.31 -2.52
CA ALA A 133 -19.18 -33.74 -2.65
C ALA A 133 -19.40 -34.78 -3.76
N LYS A 134 -18.45 -34.92 -4.69
CA LYS A 134 -18.47 -35.94 -5.76
C LYS A 134 -17.78 -37.25 -5.36
N LYS A 135 -17.14 -37.31 -4.19
CA LYS A 135 -16.56 -38.53 -3.60
C LYS A 135 -17.49 -39.11 -2.55
#